data_AF-A0A8X7CI32-F1
#
_entry.id   AF-A0A8X7CI32-F1
#
_cell.length_a   1.000
_cell.length_b   1.000
_cell.length_c   1.000
_cell.angle_alpha   90.00
_cell.angle_beta   90.00
_cell.angle_gamma   90.00
#
_symmetry.space_group_name_H-M   'P 1'
#
loop_
_entity.id
_entity.type
_entity.pdbx_description
1 polymer ?
#
loop_
_entity_poly.entity_id
_entity_poly.type
_entity_poly.pdbx_seq_one_letter_code
_entity_poly.pdbx_strand_id
1 'polypeptide(L)'
;CVPAAVLSISVNLCQNNITDEKIVLVFYHKNMDKKVNVDPEREDPPPDRIENMIKSLSKNVLHILRVLSHTMDCEIAHTYVFKYLNKFQGLINLEDFEIVGFSTTAAKLLSTFYLCQRCIKYEPEAITVACIHFLFVYFKLNVPKLSRILFKEFRDYADKKSIYYVGDMLTVARISTERAPSI
;
A
#
# COMPACT_ATOMS: atom_id res chain seq x y z
N CYS A 1 -16.15 -5.68 10.89
CA CYS A 1 -16.71 -4.65 9.98
C CYS A 1 -15.77 -3.46 9.72
N VAL A 2 -14.79 -3.16 10.58
CA VAL A 2 -13.88 -1.99 10.39
C VAL A 2 -13.19 -1.98 9.02
N PRO A 3 -12.59 -3.08 8.50
CA PRO A 3 -11.96 -3.05 7.18
C PRO A 3 -12.93 -2.78 6.03
N ALA A 4 -14.18 -3.25 6.13
CA ALA A 4 -15.23 -2.97 5.16
C ALA A 4 -15.64 -1.48 5.19
N ALA A 5 -15.71 -0.89 6.39
CA ALA A 5 -16.02 0.53 6.54
C ALA A 5 -14.91 1.43 6.00
N VAL A 6 -13.63 1.10 6.26
CA VAL A 6 -12.48 1.78 5.65
C VAL A 6 -12.54 1.66 4.13
N LEU A 7 -12.86 0.48 3.59
CA LEU A 7 -12.99 0.29 2.15
C LEU A 7 -14.13 1.13 1.55
N SER A 8 -15.30 1.17 2.19
CA SER A 8 -16.44 1.99 1.75
C SER A 8 -16.07 3.47 1.69
N ILE A 9 -15.38 3.97 2.73
CA ILE A 9 -14.81 5.31 2.74
C ILE A 9 -13.87 5.53 1.55
N SER A 10 -12.87 4.66 1.35
CA SER A 10 -11.87 4.81 0.29
C SER A 10 -12.48 4.75 -1.12
N VAL A 11 -13.45 3.87 -1.35
CA VAL A 11 -14.19 3.76 -2.62
C VAL A 11 -14.89 5.07 -2.95
N ASN A 12 -15.59 5.65 -1.97
CA ASN A 12 -16.31 6.91 -2.14
C ASN A 12 -15.35 8.08 -2.41
N LEU A 13 -14.23 8.16 -1.69
CA LEU A 13 -13.21 9.19 -1.91
C LEU A 13 -12.59 9.10 -3.32
N CYS A 14 -12.33 7.89 -3.80
CA CYS A 14 -11.77 7.66 -5.13
C CYS A 14 -12.82 7.70 -6.26
N GLN A 15 -14.07 8.09 -5.97
CA GLN A 15 -15.17 8.17 -6.94
C GLN A 15 -15.38 6.86 -7.72
N ASN A 16 -15.22 5.71 -7.05
CA ASN A 16 -15.44 4.40 -7.64
C ASN A 16 -16.90 3.95 -7.47
N ASN A 17 -17.46 3.27 -8.48
CA ASN A 17 -18.87 2.84 -8.50
C ASN A 17 -19.16 1.53 -7.73
N ILE A 18 -18.49 1.32 -6.59
CA ILE A 18 -18.70 0.11 -5.76
C ILE A 18 -19.70 0.45 -4.64
N THR A 19 -20.82 -0.27 -4.58
CA THR A 19 -21.85 -0.05 -3.57
C THR A 19 -21.50 -0.69 -2.24
N ASP A 20 -22.04 -0.14 -1.14
CA ASP A 20 -21.92 -0.72 0.20
C ASP A 20 -22.43 -2.16 0.28
N GLU A 21 -23.49 -2.47 -0.49
CA GLU A 21 -24.01 -3.83 -0.65
C GLU A 21 -22.95 -4.78 -1.23
N LYS A 22 -22.27 -4.39 -2.32
CA LYS A 22 -21.19 -5.20 -2.91
C LYS A 22 -20.03 -5.39 -1.92
N ILE A 23 -19.68 -4.35 -1.18
CA ILE A 23 -18.63 -4.42 -0.15
C ILE A 23 -19.03 -5.43 0.93
N VAL A 24 -20.25 -5.35 1.44
CA VAL A 24 -20.79 -6.26 2.45
C VAL A 24 -20.78 -7.71 1.95
N LEU A 25 -21.20 -7.97 0.72
CA LEU A 25 -21.21 -9.31 0.11
C LEU A 25 -19.80 -9.89 -0.02
N VAL A 26 -18.82 -9.10 -0.49
CA VAL A 26 -17.41 -9.55 -0.58
C VAL A 26 -16.87 -9.95 0.79
N PHE A 27 -17.15 -9.14 1.83
CA PHE A 27 -16.70 -9.45 3.18
C PHE A 27 -17.47 -10.61 3.82
N TYR A 28 -18.75 -10.80 3.48
CA TYR A 28 -19.53 -11.94 3.92
C TYR A 28 -18.93 -13.25 3.40
N HIS A 29 -18.79 -13.37 2.08
CA HIS A 29 -18.27 -14.56 1.41
C HIS A 29 -16.84 -14.87 1.86
N LYS A 30 -15.95 -13.86 1.95
CA LYS A 30 -14.57 -14.04 2.43
C LYS A 30 -14.46 -14.54 3.88
N ASN A 31 -15.42 -14.20 4.74
CA ASN A 31 -15.42 -14.67 6.13
C ASN A 31 -16.05 -16.07 6.28
N MET A 32 -16.92 -16.47 5.35
CA MET A 32 -17.44 -17.84 5.27
C MET A 32 -16.38 -18.81 4.74
N ASP A 33 -15.62 -18.41 3.72
CA ASP A 33 -14.50 -19.19 3.16
C ASP A 33 -13.44 -19.58 4.20
N LYS A 34 -13.27 -18.77 5.26
CA LYS A 34 -12.33 -19.07 6.35
C LYS A 34 -12.84 -20.08 7.37
N LYS A 35 -14.15 -20.29 7.43
CA LYS A 35 -14.80 -21.09 8.47
C LYS A 35 -15.22 -22.48 8.00
N VAL A 36 -15.26 -22.69 6.70
CA VAL A 36 -15.79 -23.93 6.15
C VAL A 36 -15.04 -24.25 4.86
N ASN A 37 -14.44 -25.43 4.77
CA ASN A 37 -14.08 -26.04 3.48
C ASN A 37 -15.40 -26.29 2.74
N VAL A 38 -15.97 -25.30 2.05
CA VAL A 38 -17.34 -25.42 1.54
C VAL A 38 -17.50 -25.00 0.09
N ASP A 39 -18.27 -25.88 -0.54
CA ASP A 39 -19.02 -25.92 -1.78
C ASP A 39 -18.97 -24.78 -2.80
N PRO A 40 -19.04 -25.14 -4.10
CA PRO A 40 -19.12 -24.21 -5.23
C PRO A 40 -20.48 -23.49 -5.37
N GLU A 41 -21.51 -23.84 -4.59
CA GLU A 41 -22.82 -23.18 -4.62
C GLU A 41 -22.95 -22.19 -3.45
N ARG A 42 -22.41 -20.98 -3.65
CA ARG A 42 -22.49 -19.90 -2.66
C ARG A 42 -23.88 -19.26 -2.67
N GLU A 43 -24.67 -19.55 -1.64
CA GLU A 43 -25.91 -18.81 -1.39
C GLU A 43 -25.61 -17.42 -0.83
N ASP A 44 -26.19 -16.40 -1.46
CA ASP A 44 -26.15 -15.04 -0.93
C ASP A 44 -26.93 -14.94 0.39
N PRO A 45 -26.49 -14.07 1.31
CA PRO A 45 -27.21 -13.86 2.56
C PRO A 45 -28.63 -13.33 2.30
N PRO A 46 -29.62 -13.72 3.13
CA PRO A 46 -30.97 -13.17 3.06
C PRO A 46 -30.99 -11.62 3.07
N PRO A 47 -31.97 -10.97 2.39
CA PRO A 47 -32.00 -9.51 2.25
C PRO A 47 -32.00 -8.73 3.58
N ASP A 48 -32.70 -9.22 4.59
CA ASP A 48 -32.74 -8.66 5.95
C ASP A 48 -31.36 -8.69 6.62
N ARG A 49 -30.57 -9.73 6.36
CA ARG A 49 -29.20 -9.85 6.85
C ARG A 49 -28.29 -8.84 6.15
N ILE A 50 -28.43 -8.66 4.85
CA ILE A 50 -27.69 -7.63 4.08
C ILE A 50 -28.01 -6.24 4.63
N GLU A 51 -29.29 -5.92 4.84
CA GLU A 51 -29.72 -4.62 5.36
C GLU A 51 -29.10 -4.33 6.74
N ASN A 52 -29.10 -5.32 7.63
CA ASN A 52 -28.48 -5.20 8.96
C ASN A 52 -26.96 -5.01 8.88
N MET A 53 -26.28 -5.68 7.94
CA MET A 53 -24.85 -5.51 7.71
C MET A 53 -24.54 -4.11 7.16
N ILE A 54 -25.37 -3.57 6.26
CA ILE A 54 -25.23 -2.19 5.76
C ILE A 54 -25.43 -1.19 6.90
N LYS A 55 -26.49 -1.32 7.72
CA LYS A 55 -26.69 -0.46 8.90
C LYS A 55 -25.48 -0.49 9.84
N SER A 56 -24.87 -1.65 10.04
CA SER A 56 -23.65 -1.81 10.84
C SER A 56 -22.43 -1.15 10.16
N LEU A 57 -22.30 -1.27 8.84
CA LEU A 57 -21.26 -0.61 8.04
C LEU A 57 -21.36 0.92 8.21
N SER A 58 -22.53 1.51 7.99
CA SER A 58 -22.73 2.97 8.09
C SER A 58 -22.39 3.51 9.48
N LYS A 59 -22.74 2.79 10.56
CA LYS A 59 -22.33 3.16 11.93
C LYS A 59 -20.81 3.20 12.09
N ASN A 60 -20.10 2.22 11.54
CA ASN A 60 -18.63 2.17 11.59
C ASN A 60 -17.99 3.26 10.73
N VAL A 61 -18.55 3.56 9.55
CA VAL A 61 -18.10 4.67 8.69
C VAL A 61 -18.14 5.99 9.47
N LEU A 62 -19.28 6.30 10.10
CA LEU A 62 -19.43 7.51 10.91
C LEU A 62 -18.43 7.56 12.08
N HIS A 63 -18.16 6.42 12.72
CA HIS A 63 -17.18 6.36 13.80
C HIS A 63 -15.76 6.64 13.29
N ILE A 64 -15.36 6.04 12.18
CA ILE A 64 -14.03 6.27 11.57
C ILE A 64 -13.86 7.73 11.14
N LEU A 65 -14.86 8.30 10.47
CA LEU A 65 -14.82 9.72 10.05
C LEU A 65 -14.63 10.66 11.24
N ARG A 66 -15.28 10.37 12.38
CA ARG A 66 -15.09 11.14 13.62
C ARG A 66 -13.68 10.97 14.18
N VAL A 67 -13.14 9.76 14.18
CA VAL A 67 -11.76 9.49 14.65
C VAL A 67 -10.73 10.21 13.79
N LEU A 68 -10.92 10.24 12.47
CA LEU A 68 -10.06 10.95 11.53
C LEU A 68 -10.30 12.47 11.51
N SER A 69 -11.24 12.99 12.33
CA SER A 69 -11.65 14.39 12.31
C SER A 69 -12.06 14.89 10.91
N HIS A 70 -12.59 13.99 10.08
CA HIS A 70 -12.91 14.21 8.66
C HIS A 70 -11.70 14.59 7.78
N THR A 71 -10.48 14.40 8.26
CA THR A 71 -9.27 14.53 7.43
C THR A 71 -9.13 13.26 6.59
N MET A 72 -9.55 13.35 5.33
CA MET A 72 -9.57 12.23 4.39
C MET A 72 -8.53 12.37 3.27
N ASP A 73 -7.86 13.52 3.21
CA ASP A 73 -6.75 13.76 2.31
C ASP A 73 -5.56 12.92 2.79
N CYS A 74 -5.30 11.83 2.08
CA CYS A 74 -4.21 10.92 2.36
C CYS A 74 -3.38 10.76 1.10
N GLU A 75 -2.18 11.31 1.14
CA GLU A 75 -1.18 11.04 0.11
C GLU A 75 -0.49 9.70 0.41
N ILE A 76 -0.21 8.95 -0.66
CA ILE A 76 0.43 7.63 -0.55
C ILE A 76 1.73 7.62 -1.34
N ALA A 77 2.75 6.94 -0.83
CA ALA A 77 4.08 6.87 -1.44
C ALA A 77 4.05 6.48 -2.93
N HIS A 78 3.11 5.63 -3.35
CA HIS A 78 2.92 5.20 -4.74
C HIS A 78 2.79 6.37 -5.73
N THR A 79 2.20 7.51 -5.33
CA THR A 79 2.02 8.68 -6.22
C THR A 79 3.36 9.30 -6.64
N TYR A 80 4.40 9.14 -5.81
CA TYR A 80 5.71 9.76 -6.01
C TYR A 80 6.71 8.86 -6.73
N VAL A 81 6.48 7.54 -6.78
CA VAL A 81 7.43 6.56 -7.31
C VAL A 81 7.84 6.89 -8.75
N PHE A 82 6.88 7.05 -9.66
CA PHE A 82 7.17 7.34 -11.06
C PHE A 82 7.85 8.70 -11.24
N LYS A 83 7.34 9.72 -10.55
CA LYS A 83 7.90 11.08 -10.56
C LYS A 83 9.38 11.06 -10.19
N TYR A 84 9.75 10.28 -9.17
CA TYR A 84 11.12 10.25 -8.68
C TYR A 84 12.01 9.32 -9.50
N LEU A 85 11.52 8.15 -9.95
CA LEU A 85 12.27 7.26 -10.84
C LEU A 85 12.64 7.95 -12.17
N ASN A 86 11.75 8.76 -12.73
CA ASN A 86 12.00 9.49 -13.98
C ASN A 86 13.17 10.49 -13.85
N LYS A 87 13.44 11.04 -12.65
CA LYS A 87 14.62 11.89 -12.43
C LYS A 87 15.95 11.15 -12.63
N PHE A 88 15.95 9.83 -12.50
CA PHE A 88 17.15 8.99 -12.62
C PHE A 88 17.31 8.33 -13.98
N GLN A 89 16.32 8.43 -14.87
CA GLN A 89 16.34 7.81 -16.19
C GLN A 89 17.54 8.25 -17.04
N GLY A 90 17.98 9.51 -16.93
CA GLY A 90 19.17 10.00 -17.64
C GLY A 90 20.51 9.72 -16.94
N LEU A 91 20.48 9.13 -15.74
CA LEU A 91 21.67 8.90 -14.90
C LEU A 91 22.07 7.43 -14.83
N ILE A 92 21.15 6.53 -15.18
CA ILE A 92 21.36 5.08 -15.18
C ILE A 92 21.46 4.67 -16.65
N ASN A 93 22.47 3.87 -17.00
CA ASN A 93 22.59 3.34 -18.36
C ASN A 93 21.30 2.58 -18.70
N LEU A 94 20.70 2.88 -19.86
CA LEU A 94 19.39 2.37 -20.26
C LEU A 94 19.35 0.83 -20.34
N GLU A 95 20.49 0.17 -20.57
CA GLU A 95 20.61 -1.30 -20.57
C GLU A 95 20.35 -1.92 -19.20
N ASP A 96 20.61 -1.19 -18.10
CA ASP A 96 20.38 -1.66 -16.72
C ASP A 96 19.05 -1.14 -16.14
N PHE A 97 18.33 -0.26 -16.85
CA PHE A 97 17.20 0.50 -16.31
C PHE A 97 15.87 0.23 -17.02
N GLU A 98 15.24 -0.88 -16.65
CA GLU A 98 13.85 -1.14 -17.03
C GLU A 98 12.89 -0.44 -16.05
N ILE A 99 12.46 0.79 -16.39
CA ILE A 99 11.53 1.59 -15.57
C ILE A 99 10.29 0.80 -15.15
N VAL A 100 9.75 -0.04 -16.05
CA VAL A 100 8.59 -0.89 -15.79
C VAL A 100 8.90 -1.95 -14.72
N GLY A 101 10.08 -2.56 -14.75
CA GLY A 101 10.54 -3.51 -13.73
C GLY A 101 10.75 -2.83 -12.36
N PHE A 102 11.36 -1.65 -12.36
CA PHE A 102 11.59 -0.85 -11.15
C PHE A 102 10.28 -0.40 -10.51
N SER A 103 9.38 0.19 -11.28
CA SER A 103 8.08 0.67 -10.79
C SER A 103 7.21 -0.46 -10.27
N THR A 104 7.19 -1.62 -10.94
CA THR A 104 6.45 -2.81 -10.48
C THR A 104 6.99 -3.33 -9.15
N THR A 105 8.32 -3.38 -9.01
CA THR A 105 8.99 -3.81 -7.77
C THR A 105 8.73 -2.81 -6.64
N ALA A 106 8.81 -1.51 -6.93
CA ALA A 106 8.48 -0.43 -5.99
C ALA A 106 7.04 -0.56 -5.48
N ALA A 107 6.08 -0.74 -6.39
CA ALA A 107 4.67 -0.88 -6.02
C ALA A 107 4.43 -2.07 -5.09
N LYS A 108 5.05 -3.22 -5.36
CA LYS A 108 4.96 -4.41 -4.48
C LYS A 108 5.57 -4.16 -3.09
N LEU A 109 6.75 -3.54 -3.05
CA LEU A 109 7.43 -3.22 -1.79
C LEU A 109 6.59 -2.25 -0.94
N LEU A 110 6.07 -1.19 -1.54
CA LEU A 110 5.24 -0.21 -0.85
C LEU A 110 3.91 -0.81 -0.37
N SER A 111 3.26 -1.64 -1.19
CA SER A 111 2.04 -2.35 -0.77
C SER A 111 2.29 -3.24 0.45
N THR A 112 3.47 -3.85 0.53
CA THR A 112 3.87 -4.66 1.69
C THR A 112 4.23 -3.77 2.88
N PHE A 113 4.86 -2.61 2.65
CA PHE A 113 5.21 -1.66 3.69
C PHE A 113 4.00 -1.11 4.44
N TYR A 114 2.86 -0.91 3.77
CA TYR A 114 1.62 -0.48 4.42
C TYR A 114 1.06 -1.49 5.42
N LEU A 115 1.53 -2.74 5.42
CA LEU A 115 1.21 -3.72 6.46
C LEU A 115 1.99 -3.46 7.76
N CYS A 116 3.07 -2.68 7.70
CA CYS A 116 3.82 -2.27 8.88
C CYS A 116 3.14 -1.08 9.56
N GLN A 117 2.84 -1.19 10.84
CA GLN A 117 2.24 -0.10 11.64
C GLN A 117 3.08 1.18 11.62
N ARG A 118 4.37 1.09 11.31
CA ARG A 118 5.27 2.26 11.27
C ARG A 118 5.12 3.10 10.01
N CYS A 119 4.32 2.68 9.02
CA CYS A 119 4.05 3.47 7.83
C CYS A 119 3.43 4.85 8.16
N ILE A 120 2.67 4.94 9.26
CA ILE A 120 2.05 6.20 9.73
C ILE A 120 3.05 7.22 10.29
N LYS A 121 4.32 6.84 10.51
CA LYS A 121 5.32 7.70 11.15
C LYS A 121 6.13 8.54 10.17
N TYR A 122 5.98 8.28 8.88
CA TYR A 122 6.83 8.86 7.84
C TYR A 122 5.97 9.48 6.76
N GLU A 123 6.42 10.63 6.26
CA GLU A 123 5.80 11.27 5.10
C GLU A 123 5.90 10.36 3.86
N PRO A 124 4.90 10.38 2.97
CA PRO A 124 4.86 9.58 1.76
C PRO A 124 6.12 9.73 0.88
N GLU A 125 6.66 10.94 0.73
CA GLU A 125 7.87 11.21 -0.03
C GLU A 125 9.09 10.55 0.59
N ALA A 126 9.22 10.58 1.91
CA ALA A 126 10.32 9.92 2.62
C ALA A 126 10.29 8.41 2.41
N ILE A 127 9.10 7.81 2.47
CA ILE A 127 8.88 6.40 2.18
C ILE A 127 9.29 6.08 0.73
N THR A 128 8.89 6.93 -0.23
CA THR A 128 9.25 6.75 -1.65
C THR A 128 10.75 6.84 -1.89
N VAL A 129 11.42 7.83 -1.30
CA VAL A 129 12.88 7.99 -1.41
C VAL A 129 13.60 6.76 -0.84
N ALA A 130 13.14 6.26 0.31
CA ALA A 130 13.67 5.03 0.89
C ALA A 130 13.43 3.80 0.00
N CYS A 131 12.26 3.71 -0.61
CA CYS A 131 11.95 2.66 -1.59
C CYS A 131 12.89 2.73 -2.80
N ILE A 132 13.14 3.90 -3.36
CA ILE A 132 14.04 4.07 -4.51
C ILE A 132 15.49 3.75 -4.13
N HIS A 133 15.95 4.22 -2.97
CA HIS A 133 17.26 3.86 -2.45
C HIS A 133 17.41 2.34 -2.32
N PHE A 134 16.40 1.67 -1.75
CA PHE A 134 16.36 0.22 -1.63
C PHE A 134 16.42 -0.47 -3.00
N LEU A 135 15.70 0.03 -4.01
CA LEU A 135 15.74 -0.52 -5.36
C LEU A 135 17.13 -0.40 -5.98
N PHE A 136 17.82 0.74 -5.82
CA PHE A 136 19.20 0.89 -6.31
C PHE A 136 20.14 -0.15 -5.70
N VAL A 137 20.01 -0.40 -4.39
CA VAL A 137 20.77 -1.45 -3.70
C VAL A 137 20.39 -2.85 -4.20
N TYR A 138 19.08 -3.11 -4.32
CA TYR A 138 18.55 -4.41 -4.72
C TYR A 138 18.99 -4.83 -6.13
N PHE A 139 18.91 -3.91 -7.09
CA PHE A 139 19.35 -4.12 -8.46
C PHE A 139 20.86 -3.92 -8.66
N LYS A 140 21.62 -3.67 -7.59
CA LYS A 140 23.07 -3.45 -7.61
C LYS A 140 23.51 -2.32 -8.56
N LEU A 141 22.64 -1.32 -8.77
CA LEU A 141 22.95 -0.16 -9.59
C LEU A 141 23.93 0.75 -8.87
N ASN A 142 25.02 1.15 -9.53
CA ASN A 142 26.15 1.98 -9.05
C ASN A 142 25.83 2.90 -7.84
N VAL A 143 25.73 2.27 -6.65
CA VAL A 143 24.98 2.79 -5.48
C VAL A 143 25.60 4.08 -4.93
N PRO A 144 26.93 4.25 -4.85
CA PRO A 144 27.51 5.45 -4.25
C PRO A 144 27.17 6.73 -5.00
N LYS A 145 27.14 6.68 -6.35
CA LYS A 145 26.82 7.87 -7.17
C LYS A 145 25.33 8.19 -7.08
N LEU A 146 24.47 7.19 -7.29
CA LEU A 146 23.02 7.38 -7.26
C LEU A 146 22.51 7.79 -5.87
N SER A 147 23.04 7.18 -4.81
CA SER A 147 22.67 7.53 -3.44
C SER A 147 23.05 8.97 -3.10
N ARG A 148 24.24 9.43 -3.52
CA ARG A 148 24.63 10.84 -3.33
C ARG A 148 23.67 11.81 -4.03
N ILE A 149 23.26 11.50 -5.25
CA ILE A 149 22.30 12.31 -6.00
C ILE A 149 20.94 12.28 -5.30
N LEU A 150 20.44 11.11 -4.93
CA LEU A 150 19.19 10.93 -4.21
C LEU A 150 19.16 11.74 -2.91
N PHE A 151 20.16 11.59 -2.04
CA PHE A 151 20.22 12.33 -0.78
C PHE A 151 20.40 13.83 -0.98
N LYS A 152 21.03 14.27 -2.08
CA LYS A 152 21.15 15.70 -2.41
C LYS A 152 19.82 16.27 -2.90
N GLU A 153 19.14 15.58 -3.81
CA GLU A 153 17.88 15.98 -4.43
C GLU A 153 16.70 15.97 -3.44
N PHE A 154 16.71 15.05 -2.49
CA PHE A 154 15.59 14.82 -1.57
C PHE A 154 15.90 15.14 -0.11
N ARG A 155 16.96 15.93 0.14
CA ARG A 155 17.39 16.33 1.49
C ARG A 155 16.30 16.99 2.33
N ASP A 156 15.33 17.63 1.68
CA ASP A 156 14.26 18.38 2.35
C ASP A 156 13.11 17.48 2.81
N TYR A 157 12.98 16.27 2.22
CA TYR A 157 11.88 15.35 2.48
C TYR A 157 12.25 14.24 3.46
N ALA A 158 13.52 13.87 3.53
CA ALA A 158 13.95 12.78 4.40
C ALA A 158 15.42 12.91 4.81
N ASP A 159 15.66 12.81 6.11
CA ASP A 159 17.01 12.65 6.61
C ASP A 159 17.55 11.24 6.28
N LYS A 160 18.88 11.14 6.19
CA LYS A 160 19.58 9.91 5.81
C LYS A 160 19.28 8.73 6.76
N LYS A 161 19.07 8.99 8.06
CA LYS A 161 18.78 7.96 9.07
C LYS A 161 17.37 7.39 8.87
N SER A 162 16.39 8.25 8.60
CA SER A 162 15.02 7.88 8.28
C SER A 162 14.94 7.03 7.02
N ILE A 163 15.71 7.38 5.97
CA ILE A 163 15.79 6.59 4.73
C ILE A 163 16.34 5.18 4.99
N TYR A 164 17.43 5.04 5.74
CA TYR A 164 17.96 3.70 6.06
C TYR A 164 16.98 2.89 6.89
N TYR A 165 16.35 3.52 7.88
CA TYR A 165 15.42 2.83 8.76
C TYR A 165 14.16 2.34 8.04
N VAL A 166 13.61 3.14 7.12
CA VAL A 166 12.52 2.68 6.24
C VAL A 166 13.03 1.61 5.27
N GLY A 167 14.25 1.75 4.74
CA GLY A 167 14.91 0.73 3.93
C GLY A 167 15.05 -0.63 4.62
N ASP A 168 15.42 -0.65 5.91
CA ASP A 168 15.48 -1.87 6.71
C ASP A 168 14.10 -2.52 6.84
N MET A 169 13.04 -1.72 7.00
CA MET A 169 11.67 -2.25 7.03
C MET A 169 11.21 -2.81 5.70
N LEU A 170 11.58 -2.17 4.59
CA LEU A 170 11.30 -2.68 3.25
C LEU A 170 12.02 -4.02 3.02
N THR A 171 13.21 -4.19 3.59
CA THR A 171 13.93 -5.46 3.60
C THR A 171 13.16 -6.53 4.38
N VAL A 172 12.68 -6.22 5.58
CA VAL A 172 11.87 -7.15 6.41
C VAL A 172 10.55 -7.51 5.73
N ALA A 173 9.89 -6.51 5.12
CA ALA A 173 8.66 -6.68 4.36
C ALA A 173 8.87 -7.68 3.21
N ARG A 174 9.98 -7.53 2.46
CA ARG A 174 10.36 -8.47 1.40
C ARG A 174 10.61 -9.89 1.92
N ILE A 175 11.40 -10.05 2.98
CA ILE A 175 11.69 -11.37 3.58
C ILE A 175 10.39 -12.06 4.01
N SER A 176 9.44 -11.30 4.54
CA SER A 176 8.15 -11.81 4.98
C SER A 176 7.28 -12.29 3.80
N THR A 177 7.42 -11.67 2.61
CA THR A 177 6.71 -12.09 1.39
C THR A 177 7.40 -13.22 0.62
N GLU A 178 8.72 -13.38 0.74
CA GLU A 178 9.48 -14.48 0.10
C GLU A 178 9.52 -15.76 0.96
N ARG A 179 9.18 -15.69 2.26
CA ARG A 179 9.08 -16.84 3.18
C ARG A 179 7.73 -17.56 3.16
N ALA A 180 7.07 -17.64 2.00
CA ALA A 180 6.06 -18.66 1.77
C ALA A 180 6.43 -19.53 0.56
N PRO A 181 7.49 -20.36 0.64
CA PRO A 181 7.45 -21.64 -0.04
C PRO A 181 6.47 -22.53 0.73
N SER A 182 5.42 -22.94 0.03
CA SER A 182 4.56 -24.06 0.40
C SER A 182 5.42 -25.28 0.77
N ILE A 183 5.29 -25.73 2.01
CA ILE A 183 5.44 -27.13 2.39
C ILE A 183 4.03 -27.71 2.44
#